data_AF-A0A7W0R3L5-F1
#
_entry.id   AF-A0A7W0R3L5-F1
#
_cell.length_a   1.000
_cell.length_b   1.000
_cell.length_c   1.000
_cell.angle_alpha   90.00
_cell.angle_beta   90.00
_cell.angle_gamma   90.00
#
_symmetry.space_group_name_H-M   'P 1'
#
loop_
_entity.id
_entity.type
_entity.pdbx_description
1 polymer ?
#
loop_
_entity_poly.entity_id
_entity_poly.type
_entity_poly.pdbx_seq_one_letter_code
_entity_poly.pdbx_strand_id
1 'polypeptide(L)'
;MAPKGYDVRIVLDEDVPEVLAEGLRARGARVATVNELRERIEARRSGDLAGEPISDEEVCREVASEPSVLVSLNLRDYADLASMQKLAIEHGVSVVIARPPKAEAGARQRPTAIADIVHRHLPRIVSMYGDEPLVGSANRRSLRVRPALEILRAAAPARVDATPRVDKPPRRRLPRRGRRKPEPPGAGTLNIDGP
;
A
#
# COMPACT_ATOMS: atom_id res chain seq x y z
N MET A 1 -6.42 -35.54 -6.11
CA MET A 1 -7.47 -34.55 -5.79
C MET A 1 -6.81 -33.19 -5.78
N ALA A 2 -7.12 -32.31 -6.75
CA ALA A 2 -6.64 -30.93 -6.69
C ALA A 2 -7.34 -30.21 -5.52
N PRO A 3 -6.65 -29.32 -4.77
CA PRO A 3 -7.28 -28.58 -3.68
C PRO A 3 -8.46 -27.79 -4.23
N LYS A 4 -9.62 -27.85 -3.55
CA LYS A 4 -10.77 -26.97 -3.84
C LYS A 4 -10.26 -25.53 -3.77
N GLY A 5 -10.13 -24.89 -4.93
CA GLY A 5 -9.72 -23.50 -5.02
C GLY A 5 -10.75 -22.60 -4.34
N TYR A 6 -10.34 -21.38 -4.04
CA TYR A 6 -11.26 -20.33 -3.61
C TYR A 6 -12.01 -19.81 -4.85
N ASP A 7 -13.34 -19.64 -4.75
CA ASP A 7 -14.16 -19.08 -5.85
C ASP A 7 -13.90 -17.57 -6.07
N VAL A 8 -13.15 -16.94 -5.16
CA VAL A 8 -12.77 -15.52 -5.21
C VAL A 8 -11.42 -15.34 -5.89
N ARG A 9 -11.36 -14.40 -6.82
CA ARG A 9 -10.17 -14.01 -7.57
C ARG A 9 -9.35 -12.96 -6.81
N ILE A 10 -8.06 -13.21 -6.64
CA ILE A 10 -7.10 -12.21 -6.16
C ILE A 10 -6.63 -11.42 -7.37
N VAL A 11 -6.92 -10.11 -7.39
CA VAL A 11 -6.42 -9.21 -8.42
C VAL A 11 -5.19 -8.49 -7.88
N LEU A 12 -4.07 -8.62 -8.58
CA LEU A 12 -2.81 -8.00 -8.23
C LEU A 12 -2.64 -6.68 -9.00
N ASP A 13 -2.21 -5.64 -8.30
CA ASP A 13 -1.86 -4.32 -8.86
C ASP A 13 -0.86 -4.42 -10.03
N GLU A 14 -0.79 -3.39 -10.89
CA GLU A 14 0.01 -3.41 -12.13
C GLU A 14 1.53 -3.46 -11.88
N ASP A 15 1.98 -2.96 -10.73
CA ASP A 15 3.38 -2.95 -10.29
C ASP A 15 3.88 -4.30 -9.74
N VAL A 16 3.09 -5.36 -9.88
CA VAL A 16 3.38 -6.67 -9.28
C VAL A 16 4.18 -7.56 -10.24
N PRO A 17 5.33 -8.11 -9.82
CA PRO A 17 6.07 -9.07 -10.64
C PRO A 17 5.29 -10.35 -10.91
N GLU A 18 5.38 -10.87 -12.13
CA GLU A 18 4.72 -12.10 -12.59
C GLU A 18 4.98 -13.30 -11.67
N VAL A 19 6.19 -13.40 -11.13
CA VAL A 19 6.60 -14.43 -10.15
C VAL A 19 5.70 -14.46 -8.91
N LEU A 20 5.14 -13.32 -8.47
CA LEU A 20 4.16 -13.29 -7.39
C LEU A 20 2.85 -13.97 -7.80
N ALA A 21 2.36 -13.67 -9.00
CA ALA A 21 1.13 -14.24 -9.52
C ALA A 21 1.25 -15.76 -9.68
N GLU A 22 2.33 -16.23 -10.30
CA GLU A 22 2.64 -17.66 -10.44
C GLU A 22 2.73 -18.36 -9.08
N GLY A 23 3.45 -17.76 -8.12
CA GLY A 23 3.61 -18.31 -6.79
C GLY A 23 2.28 -18.48 -6.03
N LEU A 24 1.33 -17.57 -6.23
CA LEU A 24 -0.01 -17.66 -5.64
C LEU A 24 -0.88 -18.70 -6.37
N ARG A 25 -0.81 -18.76 -7.70
CA ARG A 25 -1.50 -19.78 -8.52
C ARG A 25 -1.04 -21.20 -8.18
N ALA A 26 0.26 -21.41 -8.03
CA ALA A 26 0.84 -22.69 -7.63
C ALA A 26 0.33 -23.17 -6.24
N ARG A 27 -0.14 -22.24 -5.41
CA ARG A 27 -0.71 -22.50 -4.08
C ARG A 27 -2.24 -22.59 -4.10
N GLY A 28 -2.85 -22.69 -5.29
CA GLY A 28 -4.29 -22.90 -5.48
C GLY A 28 -5.14 -21.63 -5.45
N ALA A 29 -4.53 -20.43 -5.47
CA ALA A 29 -5.28 -19.19 -5.57
C ALA A 29 -5.68 -18.90 -7.03
N ARG A 30 -6.90 -18.41 -7.24
CA ARG A 30 -7.33 -17.83 -8.52
C ARG A 30 -6.78 -16.41 -8.60
N VAL A 31 -5.86 -16.15 -9.53
CA VAL A 31 -5.11 -14.88 -9.58
C VAL A 31 -5.18 -14.28 -10.97
N ALA A 32 -5.50 -12.99 -11.02
CA ALA A 32 -5.33 -12.14 -12.19
C ALA A 32 -4.43 -10.94 -11.84
N THR A 33 -3.73 -10.39 -12.82
CA THR A 33 -3.07 -9.08 -12.68
C THR A 33 -3.91 -7.99 -13.36
N VAL A 34 -3.74 -6.74 -12.94
CA VAL A 34 -4.35 -5.60 -13.64
C VAL A 34 -3.97 -5.59 -15.13
N ASN A 35 -2.73 -5.95 -15.48
CA ASN A 35 -2.28 -6.04 -16.88
C ASN A 35 -3.05 -7.11 -17.67
N GLU A 36 -3.24 -8.31 -17.10
CA GLU A 36 -4.04 -9.37 -17.73
C GLU A 36 -5.51 -8.93 -17.92
N LEU A 37 -6.07 -8.16 -16.98
CA LEU A 37 -7.42 -7.61 -17.12
C LEU A 37 -7.49 -6.55 -18.22
N ARG A 38 -6.48 -5.68 -18.32
CA ARG A 38 -6.37 -4.71 -19.41
C ARG A 38 -6.29 -5.44 -20.76
N GLU A 39 -5.44 -6.44 -20.91
CA GLU A 39 -5.36 -7.24 -22.15
C GLU A 39 -6.71 -7.90 -22.51
N ARG A 40 -7.45 -8.42 -21.52
CA ARG A 40 -8.79 -9.00 -21.74
C ARG A 40 -9.83 -7.96 -22.15
N ILE A 41 -9.74 -6.73 -21.64
CA ILE A 41 -10.60 -5.63 -22.06
C ILE A 41 -10.26 -5.26 -23.50
N GLU A 42 -8.98 -5.09 -23.82
CA GLU A 42 -8.51 -4.75 -25.16
C GLU A 42 -8.94 -5.79 -26.19
N ALA A 43 -8.78 -7.09 -25.88
CA ALA A 43 -9.17 -8.18 -26.77
C ALA A 43 -10.68 -8.23 -27.07
N ARG A 44 -11.52 -7.62 -26.23
CA ARG A 44 -12.98 -7.52 -26.43
C ARG A 44 -13.40 -6.23 -27.11
N ARG A 45 -12.52 -5.23 -27.22
CA ARG A 45 -12.81 -3.98 -27.90
C ARG A 45 -12.85 -4.21 -29.41
N SER A 46 -13.74 -3.49 -30.06
CA SER A 46 -13.93 -3.51 -31.51
C SER A 46 -14.38 -2.14 -32.00
N GLY A 47 -14.10 -1.81 -33.26
CA GLY A 47 -14.52 -0.54 -33.86
C GLY A 47 -13.76 0.64 -33.27
N ASP A 48 -14.47 1.74 -33.00
CA ASP A 48 -13.88 3.04 -32.66
C ASP A 48 -13.11 3.08 -31.33
N LEU A 49 -13.31 2.08 -30.47
CA LEU A 49 -12.61 1.96 -29.17
C LEU A 49 -11.32 1.13 -29.24
N ALA A 50 -11.01 0.51 -30.39
CA ALA A 50 -9.82 -0.32 -30.54
C ALA A 50 -8.54 0.56 -30.51
N GLY A 51 -7.61 0.25 -29.61
CA GLY A 51 -6.36 1.01 -29.46
C GLY A 51 -6.44 2.26 -28.57
N GLU A 52 -7.60 2.61 -28.01
CA GLU A 52 -7.68 3.63 -26.97
C GLU A 52 -7.03 3.15 -25.66
N PRO A 53 -6.41 4.00 -24.83
CA PRO A 53 -5.94 3.58 -23.51
C PRO A 53 -7.07 3.05 -22.63
N ILE A 54 -6.86 1.94 -21.94
CA ILE A 54 -7.84 1.40 -20.99
C ILE A 54 -7.81 2.22 -19.70
N SER A 55 -8.95 2.74 -19.28
CA SER A 55 -9.06 3.51 -18.04
C SER A 55 -9.02 2.61 -16.79
N ASP A 56 -8.57 3.16 -15.66
CA ASP A 56 -8.63 2.45 -14.36
C ASP A 56 -10.07 2.11 -13.96
N GLU A 57 -11.05 2.91 -14.40
CA GLU A 57 -12.46 2.68 -14.16
C GLU A 57 -12.94 1.42 -14.89
N GLU A 58 -12.57 1.24 -16.17
CA GLU A 58 -12.88 0.02 -16.92
C GLU A 58 -12.24 -1.22 -16.27
N VAL A 59 -11.00 -1.11 -15.79
CA VAL A 59 -10.36 -2.19 -15.03
C VAL A 59 -11.15 -2.48 -13.75
N CYS A 60 -11.52 -1.45 -12.96
CA CYS A 60 -12.28 -1.67 -11.72
C CYS A 60 -13.65 -2.30 -11.98
N ARG A 61 -14.34 -1.92 -13.07
CA ARG A 61 -15.59 -2.58 -13.51
C ARG A 61 -15.35 -4.06 -13.86
N GLU A 62 -14.26 -4.39 -14.55
CA GLU A 62 -13.89 -5.77 -14.85
C GLU A 62 -13.45 -6.56 -13.60
N VAL A 63 -12.87 -5.90 -12.60
CA VAL A 63 -12.59 -6.53 -11.31
C VAL A 63 -13.90 -6.88 -10.61
N ALA A 64 -14.85 -5.94 -10.57
CA ALA A 64 -16.14 -6.08 -9.90
C ALA A 64 -17.11 -7.07 -10.60
N SER A 65 -16.89 -7.38 -11.88
CA SER A 65 -17.76 -8.29 -12.64
C SER A 65 -17.70 -9.75 -12.17
N GLU A 66 -16.71 -10.09 -11.33
CA GLU A 66 -16.53 -11.41 -10.73
C GLU A 66 -16.16 -11.28 -9.25
N PRO A 67 -16.45 -12.27 -8.39
CA PRO A 67 -16.00 -12.27 -6.99
C PRO A 67 -14.50 -12.04 -6.87
N SER A 68 -14.09 -10.84 -6.44
CA SER A 68 -12.70 -10.41 -6.49
C SER A 68 -12.29 -9.60 -5.25
N VAL A 69 -11.00 -9.67 -4.93
CA VAL A 69 -10.34 -8.78 -3.95
C VAL A 69 -9.08 -8.22 -4.59
N LEU A 70 -8.92 -6.90 -4.56
CA LEU A 70 -7.73 -6.22 -5.07
C LEU A 70 -6.64 -6.22 -4.00
N VAL A 71 -5.43 -6.68 -4.34
CA VAL A 71 -4.25 -6.62 -3.48
C VAL A 71 -3.28 -5.58 -4.03
N SER A 72 -3.10 -4.49 -3.30
CA SER A 72 -2.21 -3.38 -3.68
C SER A 72 -0.90 -3.39 -2.88
N LEU A 73 0.16 -2.96 -3.54
CA LEU A 73 1.52 -2.90 -2.99
C LEU A 73 1.90 -1.51 -2.48
N ASN A 74 1.04 -0.49 -2.64
CA ASN A 74 1.45 0.91 -2.59
C ASN A 74 1.36 1.60 -1.20
N LEU A 75 2.46 1.46 -0.46
CA LEU A 75 3.33 2.45 0.23
C LEU A 75 2.87 3.70 1.00
N ARG A 76 1.61 4.14 1.07
CA ARG A 76 1.27 5.27 1.98
C ARG A 76 0.14 4.95 2.94
N ASP A 77 0.13 5.65 4.07
CA ASP A 77 -0.85 5.49 5.15
C ASP A 77 -2.27 5.52 4.58
N TYR A 78 -3.22 4.88 5.27
CA TYR A 78 -4.63 4.80 4.87
C TYR A 78 -5.30 6.14 4.51
N ALA A 79 -4.69 7.27 4.88
CA ALA A 79 -5.11 8.62 4.52
C ALA A 79 -4.92 8.94 3.02
N ASP A 80 -3.94 8.32 2.36
CA ASP A 80 -3.66 8.50 0.93
C ASP A 80 -4.05 7.23 0.16
N LEU A 81 -5.34 7.01 -0.04
CA LEU A 81 -5.83 5.97 -0.96
C LEU A 81 -5.35 6.32 -2.39
N ALA A 82 -4.57 5.42 -3.00
CA ALA A 82 -4.21 5.55 -4.41
C ALA A 82 -5.49 5.51 -5.27
N SER A 83 -5.50 6.22 -6.41
CA SER A 83 -6.69 6.41 -7.27
C SER A 83 -7.42 5.09 -7.60
N MET A 84 -6.69 4.04 -7.97
CA MET A 84 -7.29 2.72 -8.27
C MET A 84 -7.92 2.04 -7.04
N GLN A 85 -7.37 2.21 -5.85
CA GLN A 85 -7.94 1.63 -4.63
C GLN A 85 -9.27 2.29 -4.28
N LYS A 86 -9.35 3.61 -4.45
CA LYS A 86 -10.58 4.37 -4.24
C LYS A 86 -11.66 3.96 -5.25
N LEU A 87 -11.29 3.88 -6.54
CA LEU A 87 -12.19 3.42 -7.60
C LEU A 87 -12.69 1.99 -7.34
N ALA A 88 -11.79 1.07 -6.96
CA ALA A 88 -12.17 -0.29 -6.63
C ALA A 88 -13.25 -0.34 -5.52
N ILE A 89 -13.07 0.45 -4.46
CA ILE A 89 -14.06 0.57 -3.37
C ILE A 89 -15.39 1.15 -3.87
N GLU A 90 -15.36 2.18 -4.72
CA GLU A 90 -16.55 2.78 -5.32
C GLU A 90 -17.32 1.76 -6.18
N HIS A 91 -16.62 0.79 -6.77
CA HIS A 91 -17.18 -0.35 -7.48
C HIS A 91 -17.49 -1.58 -6.58
N GLY A 92 -17.46 -1.43 -5.26
CA GLY A 92 -17.80 -2.51 -4.31
C GLY A 92 -16.71 -3.57 -4.13
N VAL A 93 -15.49 -3.32 -4.61
CA VAL A 93 -14.37 -4.27 -4.50
C VAL A 93 -13.60 -4.01 -3.21
N SER A 94 -13.44 -5.07 -2.41
CA SER A 94 -12.57 -5.05 -1.24
C SER A 94 -11.09 -4.93 -1.63
N VAL A 95 -10.32 -4.17 -0.84
CA VAL A 95 -8.91 -3.88 -1.11
C VAL A 95 -8.05 -4.36 0.06
N VAL A 96 -6.93 -5.02 -0.23
CA VAL A 96 -5.92 -5.41 0.77
C VAL A 96 -4.59 -4.78 0.43
N ILE A 97 -4.01 -4.05 1.39
CA ILE A 97 -2.69 -3.46 1.26
C ILE A 97 -1.67 -4.37 1.92
N ALA A 98 -0.80 -4.99 1.12
CA ALA A 98 0.30 -5.81 1.61
C ALA A 98 1.46 -4.92 2.06
N ARG A 99 1.83 -5.01 3.34
CA ARG A 99 2.88 -4.23 4.00
C ARG A 99 4.08 -5.13 4.32
N PRO A 100 5.03 -5.31 3.39
CA PRO A 100 6.28 -6.00 3.71
C PRO A 100 7.10 -5.19 4.73
N PRO A 101 7.91 -5.85 5.57
CA PRO A 101 8.84 -5.17 6.48
C PRO A 101 9.79 -4.23 5.73
N LYS A 102 10.21 -3.12 6.36
CA LYS A 102 11.15 -2.16 5.74
C LYS A 102 12.45 -2.81 5.25
N ALA A 103 12.95 -3.81 5.98
CA ALA A 103 14.15 -4.56 5.60
C ALA A 103 14.00 -5.32 4.26
N GLU A 104 12.77 -5.63 3.87
CA GLU A 104 12.42 -6.39 2.67
C GLU A 104 11.69 -5.54 1.64
N ALA A 105 11.55 -4.22 1.89
CA ALA A 105 10.91 -3.29 0.98
C ALA A 105 11.77 -3.02 -0.28
N GLY A 106 13.02 -3.48 -0.30
CA GLY A 106 13.89 -3.42 -1.47
C GLY A 106 13.38 -4.30 -2.62
N ALA A 107 13.57 -3.84 -3.86
CA ALA A 107 12.99 -4.42 -5.08
C ALA A 107 13.20 -5.94 -5.25
N ARG A 108 14.33 -6.49 -4.78
CA ARG A 108 14.66 -7.92 -4.94
C ARG A 108 13.86 -8.86 -4.02
N GLN A 109 13.58 -8.43 -2.78
CA GLN A 109 12.96 -9.31 -1.77
C GLN A 109 11.47 -9.01 -1.58
N ARG A 110 11.04 -7.81 -1.98
CA ARG A 110 9.67 -7.32 -1.84
C ARG A 110 8.61 -8.26 -2.44
N PRO A 111 8.76 -8.79 -3.67
CA PRO A 111 7.73 -9.64 -4.28
C PRO A 111 7.50 -10.93 -3.50
N THR A 112 8.57 -11.60 -3.09
CA THR A 112 8.52 -12.80 -2.26
C THR A 112 7.88 -12.51 -0.89
N ALA A 113 8.26 -11.41 -0.24
CA ALA A 113 7.68 -11.03 1.04
C ALA A 113 6.18 -10.75 0.95
N ILE A 114 5.72 -10.14 -0.14
CA ILE A 114 4.29 -9.94 -0.42
C ILE A 114 3.61 -11.29 -0.66
N ALA A 115 4.20 -12.18 -1.46
CA ALA A 115 3.66 -13.52 -1.72
C ALA A 115 3.38 -14.26 -0.42
N ASP A 116 4.35 -14.25 0.49
CA ASP A 116 4.23 -14.89 1.80
C ASP A 116 3.12 -14.27 2.65
N ILE A 117 2.97 -12.94 2.63
CA ILE A 117 1.91 -12.23 3.35
C ILE A 117 0.54 -12.61 2.78
N VAL A 118 0.37 -12.50 1.47
CA VAL A 118 -0.90 -12.78 0.79
C VAL A 118 -1.28 -14.25 0.99
N HIS A 119 -0.35 -15.17 0.76
CA HIS A 119 -0.61 -16.59 0.91
C HIS A 119 -0.97 -16.96 2.35
N ARG A 120 -0.24 -16.44 3.35
CA ARG A 120 -0.52 -16.70 4.78
C ARG A 120 -1.94 -16.28 5.17
N HIS A 121 -2.41 -15.16 4.64
CA HIS A 121 -3.73 -14.61 4.97
C HIS A 121 -4.80 -14.96 3.94
N LEU A 122 -4.51 -15.81 2.96
CA LEU A 122 -5.39 -16.08 1.83
C LEU A 122 -6.83 -16.44 2.21
N PRO A 123 -7.10 -17.34 3.19
CA PRO A 123 -8.47 -17.64 3.61
C PRO A 123 -9.22 -16.39 4.12
N ARG A 124 -8.51 -15.52 4.85
CA ARG A 124 -9.09 -14.29 5.41
C ARG A 124 -9.28 -13.21 4.36
N ILE A 125 -8.36 -13.10 3.40
CA ILE A 125 -8.46 -12.18 2.26
C ILE A 125 -9.68 -12.56 1.41
N VAL A 126 -9.83 -13.85 1.07
CA VAL A 126 -10.99 -14.35 0.31
C VAL A 126 -12.31 -14.06 1.03
N SER A 127 -12.32 -14.20 2.36
CA SER A 127 -13.50 -13.90 3.18
C SER A 127 -13.85 -12.40 3.24
N MET A 128 -13.05 -11.51 2.64
CA MET A 128 -13.38 -10.08 2.54
C MET A 128 -14.29 -9.75 1.36
N TYR A 129 -14.55 -10.71 0.46
CA TYR A 129 -15.56 -10.55 -0.57
C TYR A 129 -16.96 -10.64 0.08
N GLY A 130 -17.85 -9.69 -0.24
CA GLY A 130 -19.20 -9.60 0.31
C GLY A 130 -19.88 -8.28 -0.07
N ASP A 131 -21.04 -8.01 0.54
CA ASP A 131 -21.90 -6.88 0.18
C ASP A 131 -21.29 -5.50 0.48
N GLU A 132 -20.49 -5.40 1.55
CA GLU A 132 -19.81 -4.17 1.93
C GLU A 132 -18.31 -4.25 1.59
N PRO A 133 -17.75 -3.28 0.83
CA PRO A 133 -16.33 -3.28 0.54
C PRO A 133 -15.51 -3.03 1.82
N LEU A 134 -14.49 -3.85 2.01
CA LEU A 134 -13.59 -3.81 3.16
C LEU A 134 -12.20 -3.40 2.72
N VAL A 135 -11.49 -2.68 3.59
CA VAL A 135 -10.07 -2.39 3.41
C VAL A 135 -9.24 -3.10 4.46
N GLY A 136 -8.32 -3.93 3.99
CA GLY A 136 -7.38 -4.69 4.79
C GLY A 136 -5.97 -4.10 4.76
N SER A 137 -5.24 -4.16 5.87
CA SER A 137 -3.78 -4.06 5.85
C SER A 137 -3.19 -5.33 6.42
N ALA A 138 -2.37 -5.99 5.60
CA ALA A 138 -1.72 -7.24 5.91
C ALA A 138 -0.23 -7.02 6.10
N ASN A 139 0.33 -7.59 7.16
CA ASN A 139 1.76 -7.82 7.30
C ASN A 139 1.99 -9.31 7.61
N ARG A 140 3.24 -9.71 7.83
CA ARG A 140 3.57 -11.12 8.12
C ARG A 140 2.83 -11.73 9.32
N ARG A 141 2.43 -10.91 10.30
CA ARG A 141 1.85 -11.37 11.57
C ARG A 141 0.33 -11.21 11.62
N SER A 142 -0.23 -10.19 10.99
CA SER A 142 -1.64 -9.83 11.13
C SER A 142 -2.23 -9.25 9.85
N LEU A 143 -3.50 -9.54 9.63
CA LEU A 143 -4.40 -8.80 8.74
C LEU A 143 -5.41 -8.05 9.61
N ARG A 144 -5.45 -6.72 9.48
CA ARG A 144 -6.46 -5.84 10.09
C ARG A 144 -7.43 -5.38 9.01
N VAL A 145 -8.72 -5.44 9.27
CA VAL A 145 -9.78 -5.15 8.30
C VAL A 145 -10.72 -4.11 8.88
N ARG A 146 -11.19 -3.18 8.05
CA ARG A 146 -12.18 -2.15 8.41
C ARG A 146 -13.15 -1.93 7.25
N PRO A 147 -14.40 -1.50 7.51
CA PRO A 147 -15.32 -1.06 6.46
C PRO A 147 -14.72 0.10 5.66
N ALA A 148 -14.81 0.04 4.32
CA ALA A 148 -14.22 1.06 3.47
C ALA A 148 -14.89 2.43 3.66
N LEU A 149 -16.19 2.46 3.96
CA LEU A 149 -16.94 3.69 4.24
C LEU A 149 -16.37 4.47 5.44
N GLU A 150 -15.87 3.78 6.49
CA GLU A 150 -15.24 4.46 7.62
C GLU A 150 -13.96 5.19 7.19
N ILE A 151 -13.20 4.59 6.28
CA ILE A 151 -11.93 5.13 5.79
C ILE A 151 -12.20 6.29 4.84
N LEU A 152 -13.13 6.14 3.90
CA LEU A 152 -13.53 7.20 2.98
C LEU A 152 -14.09 8.42 3.73
N ARG A 153 -14.90 8.22 4.78
CA ARG A 153 -15.40 9.30 5.64
C ARG A 153 -14.28 9.99 6.41
N ALA A 154 -13.28 9.24 6.90
CA ALA A 154 -12.14 9.80 7.61
C ALA A 154 -11.15 10.54 6.68
N ALA A 155 -11.08 10.13 5.40
CA ALA A 155 -10.23 10.74 4.38
C ALA A 155 -10.91 11.92 3.65
N ALA A 156 -12.24 12.09 3.79
CA ALA A 156 -12.92 13.27 3.31
C ALA A 156 -12.26 14.50 3.96
N PRO A 157 -11.75 15.46 3.18
CA PRO A 157 -11.13 16.65 3.76
C PRO A 157 -12.17 17.25 4.69
N ALA A 158 -11.84 17.40 5.97
CA ALA A 158 -12.59 18.26 6.87
C ALA A 158 -12.78 19.56 6.09
N ARG A 159 -14.04 19.92 5.77
CA ARG A 159 -14.34 21.18 5.10
C ARG A 159 -13.54 22.22 5.83
N VAL A 160 -12.58 22.82 5.13
CA VAL A 160 -11.83 23.94 5.67
C VAL A 160 -12.85 25.06 5.69
N ASP A 161 -13.60 25.16 6.79
CA ASP A 161 -14.20 26.44 7.16
C ASP A 161 -13.04 27.42 7.11
N ALA A 162 -13.12 28.34 6.16
CA ALA A 162 -12.14 29.38 5.94
C ALA A 162 -12.16 30.33 7.14
N THR A 163 -11.66 29.88 8.30
CA THR A 163 -11.20 30.80 9.32
C THR A 163 -9.99 31.51 8.72
N PRO A 164 -10.02 32.85 8.57
CA PRO A 164 -8.90 33.58 8.03
C PRO A 164 -7.66 33.25 8.87
N ARG A 165 -6.58 32.83 8.20
CA ARG A 165 -5.27 32.66 8.83
C ARG A 165 -4.89 34.00 9.45
N VAL A 166 -4.98 34.10 10.77
CA VAL A 166 -4.29 35.16 11.51
C VAL A 166 -2.81 34.84 11.38
N ASP A 167 -2.12 35.60 10.53
CA ASP A 167 -0.66 35.55 10.41
C ASP A 167 -0.06 35.78 11.79
N LYS A 168 0.42 34.70 12.42
CA LYS A 168 1.23 34.83 13.63
C LYS A 168 2.55 35.49 13.21
N PRO A 169 2.97 36.58 13.86
CA PRO A 169 4.21 37.24 13.50
C PRO A 169 5.40 36.28 13.64
N PRO A 170 6.44 36.44 12.80
CA PRO A 170 7.58 35.53 12.78
C PRO A 170 8.25 35.48 14.15
N ARG A 171 8.41 34.26 14.68
CA ARG A 171 9.15 34.03 15.94
C ARG A 171 10.59 34.51 15.76
N ARG A 172 10.92 35.61 16.42
CA ARG A 172 12.28 36.17 16.55
C ARG A 172 13.20 35.07 17.08
N ARG A 173 14.17 34.63 16.27
CA ARG A 173 15.18 33.65 16.70
C ARG A 173 16.02 34.27 17.81
N LEU A 174 15.92 33.74 19.03
CA LEU A 174 16.86 34.05 20.10
C LEU A 174 18.25 33.50 19.72
N PRO A 175 19.34 34.27 19.87
CA PRO A 175 20.68 33.79 19.58
C PRO A 175 21.03 32.62 20.52
N ARG A 176 21.53 31.53 19.93
CA ARG A 176 22.06 30.38 20.66
C ARG A 176 23.27 30.85 21.49
N ARG A 177 23.12 30.91 22.82
CA ARG A 177 24.29 30.95 23.72
C ARG A 177 25.16 29.74 23.42
N GLY A 178 26.40 30.00 23.01
CA GLY A 178 27.39 28.98 22.71
C GLY A 178 27.58 28.04 23.90
N ARG A 179 27.37 26.74 23.68
CA ARG A 179 27.89 25.73 24.59
C ARG A 179 29.42 25.78 24.47
N ARG A 180 30.10 26.28 25.50
CA ARG A 180 31.55 26.09 25.64
C ARG A 180 31.83 24.59 25.60
N LYS A 181 32.78 24.18 24.76
CA LYS A 181 33.38 22.84 24.81
C LYS A 181 33.98 22.64 26.21
N PRO A 182 33.80 21.48 26.86
CA PRO A 182 34.66 21.08 27.96
C PRO A 182 36.09 20.94 27.41
N GLU A 183 37.04 21.65 28.02
CA GLU A 183 38.47 21.46 27.75
C GLU A 183 38.90 20.06 28.24
N PRO A 184 39.80 19.37 27.52
CA PRO A 184 40.39 18.14 28.01
C PRO A 184 41.27 18.44 29.24
N PRO A 185 41.31 17.56 30.25
CA PRO A 185 42.19 17.73 31.40
C PRO A 185 43.65 17.79 30.94
N GLY A 186 44.35 18.81 31.41
CA GLY A 186 45.69 19.19 30.98
C GLY A 186 46.72 18.06 31.11
N ALA A 187 47.50 17.89 30.04
CA ALA A 187 48.80 17.28 30.10
C ALA A 187 49.74 18.22 30.86
N GLY A 188 49.99 17.93 32.14
CA GLY A 188 51.05 18.56 32.90
C GLY A 188 52.39 18.04 32.39
N THR A 189 53.14 18.87 31.66
CA THR A 189 54.56 18.68 31.42
C THR A 189 55.37 19.19 32.61
N LEU A 190 56.25 18.30 33.08
CA LEU A 190 57.40 18.41 33.97
C LEU A 190 58.04 19.79 34.15
N ASN A 191 58.57 20.03 35.36
CA ASN A 191 59.91 20.59 35.53
C ASN A 191 60.60 20.02 36.78
N ILE A 192 61.92 19.90 36.62
CA ILE A 192 62.93 19.28 37.46
C ILE A 192 63.64 20.42 38.21
N ASP A 193 64.07 20.20 39.47
CA ASP A 193 65.28 20.74 40.13
C ASP A 193 65.22 20.39 41.64
N GLY A 194 66.05 19.47 42.15
CA GLY A 194 67.30 19.74 42.88
C GLY A 194 67.08 19.46 44.39
N PRO A 195 68.01 18.86 45.17
CA PRO A 195 69.43 19.25 45.27
C PRO A 195 70.46 18.20 44.83
#